data_AF-A0A7X6HBK6-F1
#
_entry.id   AF-A0A7X6HBK6-F1
#
_cell.length_a   1.000
_cell.length_b   1.000
_cell.length_c   1.000
_cell.angle_alpha   90.00
_cell.angle_beta   90.00
_cell.angle_gamma   90.00
#
_symmetry.space_group_name_H-M   'P 1'
#
loop_
_entity.id
_entity.type
_entity.pdbx_description
1 polymer ?
#
loop_
_entity_poly.entity_id
_entity_poly.type
_entity_poly.pdbx_seq_one_letter_code
_entity_poly.pdbx_strand_id
1 'polypeptide(L)'
;MPFWFWILLWVALCALALLFVLFLGWRIFRAFMATLAEFERAAARLSPRAPSPSAREPETGNFVPAVFQDPGQVRADYLDGKARRDQARRARRVARRAARGQRQSLRDLGLT
;
A
#
# COMPACT_ATOMS: atom_id res chain seq x y z
N MET A 1 44.07 36.66 5.92
CA MET A 1 43.69 35.88 7.12
C MET A 1 42.18 35.65 7.08
N PRO A 2 41.69 34.50 6.58
CA PRO A 2 40.29 34.35 6.18
C PRO A 2 39.42 33.96 7.37
N PHE A 3 39.23 34.88 8.31
CA PHE A 3 38.30 34.73 9.44
C PHE A 3 36.87 34.33 8.98
N TRP A 4 36.44 34.85 7.84
CA TRP A 4 35.14 34.57 7.22
C TRP A 4 34.93 33.11 6.80
N PHE A 5 35.99 32.38 6.42
CA PHE A 5 35.87 30.99 5.98
C PHE A 5 35.31 30.09 7.10
N TRP A 6 35.74 30.36 8.34
CA TRP A 6 35.29 29.59 9.50
C TRP A 6 33.78 29.74 9.74
N ILE A 7 33.24 30.96 9.63
CA ILE A 7 31.81 31.22 9.77
C ILE A 7 31.02 30.50 8.67
N LEU A 8 31.49 30.56 7.42
CA LEU A 8 30.85 29.86 6.30
C LEU A 8 30.82 28.35 6.50
N LEU A 9 31.89 27.76 7.06
CA LEU A 9 31.95 26.34 7.40
C LEU A 9 30.85 25.97 8.40
N TRP A 10 30.71 26.72 9.49
CA TRP A 10 29.68 26.47 10.50
C TRP A 10 28.27 26.64 9.94
N VAL A 11 28.03 27.67 9.14
CA VAL A 11 26.72 27.89 8.51
C VAL A 11 26.37 26.74 7.57
N ALA A 12 27.31 26.30 6.73
CA ALA A 12 27.09 25.15 5.85
C ALA A 12 26.82 23.86 6.65
N LEU A 13 27.55 23.64 7.74
CA LEU A 13 27.38 22.48 8.62
C LEU A 13 26.00 22.50 9.30
N CYS A 14 25.60 23.66 9.84
CA CYS A 14 24.28 23.86 10.45
C CYS A 14 23.15 23.69 9.42
N ALA A 15 23.30 24.26 8.22
CA ALA A 15 22.31 24.14 7.16
C ALA A 15 22.14 22.68 6.71
N LEU A 16 23.24 21.94 6.56
CA LEU A 16 23.22 20.52 6.23
C LEU A 16 22.56 19.70 7.34
N ALA A 17 22.91 19.96 8.60
CA ALA A 17 22.29 19.30 9.74
C ALA A 17 20.78 19.58 9.81
N LEU A 18 20.37 20.83 9.60
CA LEU A 18 18.96 21.22 9.58
C LEU A 18 18.20 20.52 8.44
N LEU A 19 18.76 20.50 7.23
CA LEU A 19 18.18 19.77 6.10
C LEU A 19 18.05 18.29 6.41
N PHE A 20 19.07 17.68 7.02
CA PHE A 20 19.05 16.28 7.40
C PHE A 20 17.96 15.98 8.43
N VAL A 21 17.84 16.82 9.47
CA VAL A 21 16.80 16.68 10.50
C VAL A 21 15.40 16.88 9.92
N LEU A 22 15.20 17.88 9.06
CA LEU A 22 13.92 18.10 8.38
C LEU A 22 13.56 16.93 7.46
N PHE A 23 14.53 16.42 6.70
CA PHE A 23 14.33 15.26 5.84
C PHE A 23 13.98 14.02 6.64
N LEU A 24 14.72 13.74 7.72
CA LEU A 24 14.49 12.59 8.58
C LEU A 24 13.16 12.71 9.31
N GLY A 25 12.85 13.90 9.85
CA GLY A 25 11.58 14.23 10.48
C GLY A 25 10.42 14.04 9.52
N TRP A 26 10.50 14.57 8.30
CA TRP A 26 9.46 14.38 7.29
C TRP A 26 9.29 12.91 6.88
N ARG A 27 10.40 12.18 6.69
CA ARG A 27 10.38 10.76 6.33
C ARG A 27 9.73 9.92 7.43
N ILE A 28 10.13 10.12 8.68
CA ILE A 28 9.59 9.42 9.84
C ILE A 28 8.13 9.81 10.04
N PHE A 29 7.79 11.09 9.98
CA PHE A 29 6.42 11.57 10.11
C PHE A 29 5.50 10.94 9.06
N ARG A 30 5.95 10.84 7.81
CA ARG A 30 5.17 10.20 6.75
C ARG A 30 5.00 8.70 6.97
N ALA A 31 6.05 8.03 7.45
CA ALA A 31 5.96 6.61 7.82
C ALA A 31 5.02 6.39 9.01
N PHE A 32 5.11 7.23 10.05
CA PHE A 32 4.27 7.17 11.24
C PHE A 32 2.80 7.46 10.92
N MET A 33 2.51 8.46 10.09
CA MET A 33 1.15 8.74 9.62
C MET A 33 0.56 7.58 8.80
N ALA A 34 1.38 6.88 8.01
CA ALA A 34 0.93 5.66 7.33
C ALA A 34 0.54 4.57 8.33
N THR A 35 1.34 4.37 9.38
CA THR A 35 1.00 3.41 10.45
C THR A 35 -0.23 3.84 11.24
N LEU A 36 -0.37 5.12 11.59
CA LEU A 36 -1.55 5.66 12.28
C LEU A 36 -2.82 5.42 11.48
N ALA A 37 -2.78 5.64 10.16
CA ALA A 37 -3.93 5.35 9.29
C ALA A 37 -4.31 3.85 9.29
N GLU A 38 -3.32 2.95 9.41
CA GLU A 38 -3.59 1.52 9.56
C GLU A 38 -4.15 1.18 10.95
N PHE A 39 -3.64 1.84 12.00
CA PHE A 39 -4.18 1.72 13.36
C PHE A 39 -5.59 2.27 13.47
N GLU A 40 -5.91 3.40 12.84
CA GLU A 40 -7.28 3.94 12.79
C GLU A 40 -8.23 2.98 12.07
N ARG A 41 -7.79 2.36 10.96
CA ARG A 41 -8.59 1.33 10.28
C ARG A 41 -8.79 0.10 11.16
N ALA A 42 -7.76 -0.33 11.89
CA ALA A 42 -7.87 -1.44 12.84
C ALA A 42 -8.75 -1.07 14.05
N ALA A 43 -8.62 0.15 14.56
CA ALA A 43 -9.43 0.69 15.65
C ALA A 43 -10.89 0.84 15.23
N ALA A 44 -11.18 1.22 13.99
CA ALA A 44 -12.54 1.26 13.44
C ALA A 44 -13.20 -0.12 13.42
N ARG A 45 -12.43 -1.20 13.22
CA ARG A 45 -12.92 -2.59 13.30
C ARG A 45 -13.14 -3.07 14.72
N LEU A 46 -12.36 -2.55 15.67
CA LEU A 46 -12.50 -2.82 17.10
C LEU A 46 -13.57 -1.95 17.77
N SER A 47 -13.93 -0.82 17.16
CA SER A 47 -14.99 0.07 17.63
C SER A 47 -16.33 -0.66 17.51
N PRO A 48 -17.03 -0.93 18.62
CA PRO A 48 -18.31 -1.62 18.55
C PRO A 48 -19.35 -0.70 17.88
N ARG A 49 -19.70 -1.04 16.64
CA ARG A 49 -20.98 -0.71 15.97
C ARG A 49 -21.24 0.78 15.67
N ALA A 50 -20.84 1.22 14.49
CA ALA A 50 -21.68 2.11 13.67
C ALA A 50 -22.09 1.34 12.39
N PRO A 51 -23.38 1.07 12.15
CA PRO A 51 -23.80 0.35 10.96
C PRO A 51 -23.69 1.27 9.74
N SER A 52 -22.66 1.08 8.91
CA SER A 52 -22.60 1.64 7.55
C SER A 52 -23.10 0.59 6.55
N PRO A 53 -24.19 0.86 5.80
CA PRO A 53 -24.81 -0.14 4.94
C PRO A 53 -24.26 -0.09 3.51
N SER A 54 -22.94 -0.03 3.28
CA SER A 54 -22.41 -0.17 1.91
C SER A 54 -20.87 -0.20 1.84
N ALA A 55 -20.25 -1.31 2.20
CA ALA A 55 -19.00 -1.72 1.55
C ALA A 55 -18.79 -3.20 1.87
N ARG A 56 -18.71 -4.03 0.83
CA ARG A 56 -18.24 -5.42 0.96
C ARG A 56 -16.83 -5.38 1.55
N GLU A 57 -16.72 -5.63 2.84
CA GLU A 57 -15.46 -5.71 3.55
C GLU A 57 -14.79 -7.05 3.22
N PRO A 58 -13.49 -7.09 2.92
CA PRO A 58 -12.79 -8.36 2.77
C PRO A 58 -12.71 -9.01 4.14
N GLU A 59 -13.42 -10.13 4.28
CA GLU A 59 -13.36 -11.13 5.36
C GLU A 59 -11.97 -11.11 6.00
N THR A 60 -11.83 -10.44 7.15
CA THR A 60 -10.65 -10.61 8.00
C THR A 60 -10.87 -11.90 8.76
N GLY A 61 -10.80 -13.01 8.02
CA GLY A 61 -10.88 -14.35 8.58
C GLY A 61 -9.72 -14.54 9.55
N ASN A 62 -10.03 -15.05 10.74
CA ASN A 62 -9.03 -15.52 11.70
C ASN A 62 -7.89 -16.21 10.94
N PHE A 63 -6.66 -15.74 11.11
CA PHE A 63 -5.50 -16.42 10.54
C PHE A 63 -5.34 -17.75 11.27
N VAL A 64 -5.98 -18.78 10.74
CA VAL A 64 -5.82 -20.17 11.18
C VAL A 64 -4.66 -20.74 10.36
N PRO A 65 -3.56 -21.16 11.00
CA PRO A 65 -2.46 -21.80 10.28
C PRO A 65 -2.97 -22.93 9.38
N ALA A 66 -2.46 -23.01 8.14
CA ALA A 66 -2.95 -23.94 7.10
C ALA A 66 -2.92 -25.42 7.50
N VAL A 67 -2.18 -25.76 8.56
CA VAL A 67 -2.11 -27.10 9.17
C VAL A 67 -3.45 -27.51 9.81
N PHE A 68 -4.27 -26.56 10.25
CA PHE A 68 -5.55 -26.81 10.94
C PHE A 68 -6.79 -26.59 10.06
N GLN A 69 -6.61 -26.23 8.79
CA GLN A 69 -7.72 -26.00 7.87
C GLN A 69 -8.06 -27.29 7.10
N ASP A 70 -9.33 -27.43 6.72
CA ASP A 70 -9.78 -28.50 5.83
C ASP A 70 -9.06 -28.37 4.46
N PRO A 71 -8.34 -29.41 3.99
CA PRO A 71 -7.62 -29.38 2.72
C PRO A 71 -8.49 -29.04 1.50
N GLY A 72 -9.78 -29.37 1.53
CA GLY A 72 -10.73 -29.03 0.47
C GLY A 72 -11.00 -27.52 0.42
N GLN A 73 -11.13 -26.88 1.58
CA GLN A 73 -11.38 -25.44 1.70
C GLN A 73 -10.14 -24.63 1.30
N VAL A 74 -8.95 -25.04 1.74
CA VAL A 74 -7.68 -24.40 1.33
C VAL A 74 -7.50 -24.43 -0.19
N ARG A 75 -7.89 -25.52 -0.85
CA ARG A 75 -7.83 -25.64 -2.32
C ARG A 75 -8.81 -24.68 -3.00
N ALA A 76 -10.03 -24.57 -2.49
CA ALA A 76 -11.02 -23.63 -3.02
C ALA A 76 -10.52 -22.18 -2.89
N ASP A 77 -10.03 -21.80 -1.70
CA ASP A 77 -9.47 -20.47 -1.44
C ASP A 77 -8.26 -20.16 -2.33
N TYR A 78 -7.41 -21.16 -2.55
CA TYR A 78 -6.28 -21.03 -3.46
C TYR A 78 -6.71 -20.77 -4.91
N LEU A 79 -7.70 -21.51 -5.40
CA LEU A 79 -8.23 -21.34 -6.76
C LEU A 79 -8.87 -19.97 -6.94
N ASP A 80 -9.63 -19.51 -5.95
CA ASP A 80 -10.23 -18.18 -5.93
C ASP A 80 -9.16 -17.08 -5.89
N GLY A 81 -8.16 -17.24 -5.02
CA GLY A 81 -7.00 -16.35 -4.95
C GLY A 81 -6.18 -16.32 -6.25
N LYS A 82 -6.07 -17.47 -6.95
CA LYS A 82 -5.43 -17.56 -8.26
C LYS A 82 -6.23 -16.78 -9.32
N ALA A 83 -7.55 -16.98 -9.37
CA ALA A 83 -8.43 -16.26 -10.30
C ALA A 83 -8.35 -14.74 -10.09
N ARG A 84 -8.37 -14.26 -8.83
CA ARG A 84 -8.22 -12.84 -8.49
C ARG A 84 -6.89 -12.26 -8.97
N ARG A 85 -5.78 -13.00 -8.79
CA ARG A 85 -4.45 -12.57 -9.27
C ARG A 85 -4.38 -12.48 -10.79
N ASP A 86 -5.00 -13.42 -11.49
CA ASP A 86 -5.04 -13.42 -12.95
C ASP A 86 -5.89 -12.27 -13.49
N GLN A 87 -7.05 -11.99 -12.88
CA GLN A 87 -7.87 -10.82 -13.21
C GLN A 87 -7.13 -9.50 -12.94
N ALA A 88 -6.45 -9.37 -11.80
CA ALA A 88 -5.66 -8.19 -11.48
C ALA A 88 -4.53 -7.95 -12.49
N ARG A 89 -3.87 -9.01 -12.97
CA ARG A 89 -2.86 -8.93 -14.04
C ARG A 89 -3.46 -8.47 -15.37
N ARG A 90 -4.64 -8.99 -15.74
CA ARG A 90 -5.38 -8.56 -16.94
C ARG A 90 -5.75 -7.08 -16.85
N ALA A 91 -6.34 -6.64 -15.74
CA ALA A 91 -6.70 -5.24 -15.49
C ALA A 91 -5.49 -4.30 -15.63
N ARG A 92 -4.33 -4.68 -15.08
CA ARG A 92 -3.08 -3.90 -15.24
C ARG A 92 -2.57 -3.85 -16.69
N ARG A 93 -2.78 -4.89 -17.50
CA ARG A 93 -2.41 -4.88 -18.94
C ARG A 93 -3.34 -3.95 -19.71
N VAL A 94 -4.64 -4.04 -19.46
CA VAL A 94 -5.67 -3.20 -20.07
C VAL A 94 -5.43 -1.72 -19.73
N ALA A 95 -5.25 -1.38 -18.45
CA ALA A 95 -4.98 -0.02 -18.01
C ALA A 95 -3.72 0.57 -18.66
N ARG A 96 -2.63 -0.21 -18.76
CA ARG A 96 -1.38 0.21 -19.43
C ARG A 96 -1.52 0.39 -20.94
N ARG A 97 -2.43 -0.32 -21.59
CA ARG A 97 -2.71 -0.16 -23.03
C ARG A 97 -3.62 1.04 -23.27
N ALA A 98 -4.66 1.19 -22.45
CA ALA A 98 -5.57 2.32 -22.48
C ALA A 98 -4.84 3.66 -22.28
N ALA A 99 -3.93 3.75 -21.31
CA ALA A 99 -3.11 4.94 -21.07
C ALA A 99 -2.20 5.31 -22.25
N ARG A 100 -1.90 4.35 -23.15
CA ARG A 100 -1.08 4.55 -24.35
C ARG A 100 -1.91 4.68 -25.63
N GLY A 101 -3.23 4.74 -25.53
CA GLY A 101 -4.14 4.78 -26.69
C GLY A 101 -4.07 3.52 -27.58
N GLN A 102 -3.52 2.41 -27.07
CA GLN A 102 -3.38 1.18 -27.84
C GLN A 102 -4.70 0.39 -27.84
N ARG A 103 -5.02 -0.24 -28.99
CA ARG A 103 -6.18 -1.11 -29.12
C ARG A 103 -6.11 -2.27 -28.12
N GLN A 104 -7.21 -2.55 -27.43
CA GLN A 104 -7.33 -3.64 -26.48
C GLN A 104 -7.60 -4.97 -27.21
N SER A 105 -7.15 -6.09 -26.66
CA SER A 105 -7.41 -7.39 -27.28
C SER A 105 -8.83 -7.87 -26.92
N LEU A 106 -9.55 -8.48 -27.86
CA LEU A 106 -10.91 -8.99 -27.62
C LEU A 106 -10.96 -10.06 -26.51
N ARG A 107 -9.87 -10.82 -26.34
CA ARG A 107 -9.70 -11.79 -25.25
C ARG A 107 -9.62 -11.13 -23.87
N ASP A 108 -9.11 -9.89 -23.79
CA ASP A 108 -9.08 -9.14 -22.53
C ASP A 108 -10.47 -8.62 -22.14
N LEU A 109 -11.38 -8.50 -23.11
CA LEU A 109 -12.77 -8.06 -22.94
C LEU A 109 -13.76 -9.22 -22.70
N GLY A 110 -13.29 -10.46 -22.72
CA GLY A 110 -14.15 -11.64 -22.52
C GLY A 110 -15.10 -11.94 -23.69
N LEU A 111 -14.76 -11.46 -24.90
CA LEU A 111 -15.60 -11.59 -26.10
C LEU A 111 -15.23 -12.81 -26.98
N THR A 112 -14.71 -13.88 -26.37
CA THR A 112 -14.38 -15.17 -27.01
C THR A 112 -14.61 -16.30 -26.03
#